data_AF-K2CEH1-F1
#
_entry.id   AF-K2CEH1-F1
#
_cell.length_a   1.000
_cell.length_b   1.000
_cell.length_c   1.000
_cell.angle_alpha   90.00
_cell.angle_beta   90.00
_cell.angle_gamma   90.00
#
_symmetry.space_group_name_H-M   'P 1'
#
loop_
_entity.id
_entity.type
_entity.pdbx_description
1 polymer ?
#
loop_
_entity_poly.entity_id
_entity_poly.type
_entity_poly.pdbx_seq_one_letter_code
_entity_poly.pdbx_strand_id
1 'polypeptide(L)'
;MSEQRPSATIEQSSRIWQLALTQQLDQLPSNAARLDFVYDKLQYIQMFRDIIQEKLGLGIDEIVTSFRAIDTALPNQQFTEAVVTLLDQSISRIREADPALWERIQRRAFVREGHFTSLDDEDFISYGIGEHGWAHIHVSPGQTLGEQKLPLMTKGLLQLIEQLKLRNDVAGITATSPLVASRTYGQLLTQIGFTLEGEIDSELRAERFRTVPQETPIHSASLPKEKYDDAIRQLETLARPAV
;
A
#
# COMPACT_ATOMS: atom_id res chain seq x y z
N MET A 1 10.72 -33.68 2.50
CA MET A 1 10.22 -32.43 3.11
C MET A 1 11.01 -31.30 2.47
N SER A 2 10.39 -30.57 1.54
CA SER A 2 11.03 -29.48 0.81
C SER A 2 10.84 -28.20 1.61
N GLU A 3 11.92 -27.67 2.20
CA GLU A 3 11.93 -26.30 2.72
C GLU A 3 11.68 -25.34 1.55
N GLN A 4 10.50 -24.73 1.51
CA GLN A 4 10.24 -23.62 0.60
C GLN A 4 11.08 -22.43 1.07
N ARG A 5 12.17 -22.16 0.36
CA ARG A 5 12.92 -20.91 0.55
C ARG A 5 11.99 -19.73 0.25
N PRO A 6 11.97 -18.67 1.06
CA PRO A 6 11.22 -17.47 0.76
C PRO A 6 11.61 -16.96 -0.64
N SER A 7 10.66 -16.44 -1.41
CA SER A 7 10.99 -15.86 -2.71
C SER A 7 11.96 -14.69 -2.52
N ALA A 8 12.94 -14.54 -3.42
CA ALA A 8 13.97 -13.50 -3.34
C ALA A 8 13.39 -12.08 -3.20
N THR A 9 12.15 -11.86 -3.65
CA THR A 9 11.41 -10.61 -3.56
C THR A 9 10.93 -10.30 -2.13
N ILE A 10 10.60 -11.33 -1.34
CA ILE A 10 10.14 -11.19 0.06
C ILE A 10 11.32 -10.84 0.98
N GLU A 11 12.48 -11.49 0.79
CA GLU A 11 13.70 -11.19 1.55
C GLU A 11 14.23 -9.78 1.27
N GLN A 12 14.22 -9.36 0.00
CA GLN A 12 14.60 -8.00 -0.38
C GLN A 12 13.65 -6.95 0.24
N SER A 13 12.35 -7.21 0.23
CA SER A 13 11.36 -6.30 0.82
C SER A 13 11.48 -6.21 2.35
N SER A 14 11.74 -7.33 3.04
CA SER A 14 11.99 -7.35 4.49
C SER A 14 13.26 -6.56 4.84
N ARG A 15 14.37 -6.72 4.09
CA ARG A 15 15.60 -5.94 4.31
C ARG A 15 15.42 -4.45 4.10
N ILE A 16 14.68 -4.03 3.06
CA ILE A 16 14.41 -2.61 2.80
C ILE A 16 13.59 -2.00 3.94
N TRP A 17 12.57 -2.72 4.43
CA TRP A 17 11.76 -2.29 5.56
C TRP A 17 12.58 -2.21 6.85
N GLN A 18 13.40 -3.22 7.15
CA GLN A 18 14.29 -3.22 8.32
C GLN A 18 15.25 -2.04 8.29
N LEU A 19 15.88 -1.78 7.14
CA LEU A 19 16.82 -0.66 6.97
C LEU A 19 16.12 0.70 7.19
N ALA A 20 14.94 0.89 6.60
CA ALA A 20 14.16 2.11 6.76
C ALA A 20 13.72 2.33 8.21
N LEU A 21 13.26 1.26 8.89
CA LEU A 21 12.85 1.31 10.29
C LEU A 21 14.03 1.62 11.21
N THR A 22 15.17 0.95 11.02
CA THR A 22 16.41 1.21 11.78
C THR A 22 16.84 2.67 11.63
N GLN A 23 16.84 3.21 10.41
CA GLN A 23 17.19 4.61 10.17
C GLN A 23 16.26 5.59 10.90
N GLN A 24 14.95 5.32 10.91
CA GLN A 24 13.98 6.16 11.62
C GLN A 24 14.17 6.08 13.15
N LEU A 25 14.41 4.89 13.70
CA LEU A 25 14.65 4.69 15.12
C LEU A 25 15.97 5.33 15.59
N ASP A 26 17.02 5.24 14.79
CA ASP A 26 18.33 5.81 15.13
C ASP A 26 18.33 7.34 15.15
N GLN A 27 17.42 7.98 14.41
CA GLN A 27 17.22 9.43 14.43
C GLN A 27 16.50 9.94 15.68
N LEU A 28 15.88 9.05 16.48
CA LEU A 28 15.14 9.44 17.67
C LEU A 28 16.07 9.59 18.89
N PRO A 29 15.84 10.62 19.74
CA PRO A 29 16.82 11.07 20.74
C PRO A 29 16.92 10.17 21.97
N SER A 30 15.97 9.24 22.18
CA SER A 30 15.93 8.38 23.37
C SER A 30 15.20 7.07 23.10
N ASN A 31 15.43 6.06 23.94
CA ASN A 31 14.69 4.80 23.89
C ASN A 31 13.18 5.01 24.12
N ALA A 32 12.79 5.95 24.98
CA ALA A 32 11.38 6.31 25.17
C ALA A 32 10.74 6.83 23.87
N ALA A 33 11.41 7.75 23.16
CA ALA A 33 10.91 8.25 21.88
C ALA A 33 10.84 7.15 20.81
N ARG A 34 11.81 6.23 20.81
CA ARG A 34 11.82 5.05 19.93
C ARG A 34 10.66 4.10 20.24
N LEU A 35 10.37 3.86 21.51
CA LEU A 35 9.23 3.04 21.93
C LEU A 35 7.91 3.69 21.54
N ASP A 36 7.75 4.99 21.76
CA ASP A 36 6.55 5.71 21.34
C ASP A 36 6.34 5.59 19.83
N PHE A 37 7.41 5.75 19.04
CA PHE A 37 7.38 5.53 17.59
C PHE A 37 6.98 4.10 17.22
N VAL A 38 7.58 3.09 17.88
CA VAL A 38 7.24 1.67 17.64
C VAL A 38 5.79 1.39 18.02
N TYR A 39 5.31 1.92 19.14
CA TYR A 39 3.93 1.75 19.58
C TYR A 39 2.96 2.38 18.60
N ASP A 40 3.23 3.58 18.09
CA ASP A 40 2.43 4.22 17.04
C ASP A 40 2.37 3.32 15.79
N LYS A 41 3.50 2.76 15.36
CA LYS A 41 3.55 1.80 14.24
C LYS A 41 2.85 0.47 14.55
N LEU A 42 2.83 0.04 15.81
CA LEU A 42 2.10 -1.16 16.24
C LEU A 42 0.60 -0.93 16.39
N GLN A 43 0.13 0.31 16.58
CA GLN A 43 -1.31 0.60 16.63
C GLN A 43 -2.01 0.11 15.35
N TYR A 44 -1.34 0.15 14.20
CA TYR A 44 -1.88 -0.39 12.95
C TYR A 44 -2.12 -1.90 13.02
N ILE A 45 -1.19 -2.65 13.63
CA ILE A 45 -1.35 -4.08 13.86
C ILE A 45 -2.41 -4.34 14.94
N GLN A 46 -2.49 -3.47 15.96
CA GLN A 46 -3.49 -3.54 17.03
C GLN A 46 -4.94 -3.38 16.51
N MET A 47 -5.17 -2.63 15.44
CA MET A 47 -6.50 -2.58 14.80
C MET A 47 -6.99 -3.95 14.31
N PHE A 48 -6.07 -4.90 14.14
CA PHE A 48 -6.36 -6.28 13.75
C PHE A 48 -6.05 -7.26 14.89
N ARG A 49 -5.90 -6.78 16.13
CA ARG A 49 -5.53 -7.60 17.30
C ARG A 49 -6.40 -8.83 17.45
N ASP A 50 -7.71 -8.65 17.41
CA ASP A 50 -8.65 -9.75 17.63
C ASP A 50 -8.53 -10.79 16.52
N ILE A 51 -8.36 -10.35 15.27
CA ILE A 51 -8.19 -11.22 14.11
C ILE A 51 -6.84 -11.96 14.16
N ILE A 52 -5.77 -11.27 14.55
CA ILE A 52 -4.43 -11.85 14.70
C ILE A 52 -4.42 -12.86 15.87
N GLN A 53 -5.02 -12.51 17.00
CA GLN A 53 -5.14 -13.39 18.16
C GLN A 53 -5.98 -14.63 17.83
N GLU A 54 -7.14 -14.46 17.20
CA GLU A 54 -8.07 -15.53 16.83
C GLU A 54 -7.45 -16.48 15.81
N LYS A 55 -6.85 -15.96 14.75
CA LYS A 55 -6.33 -16.78 13.64
C LYS A 55 -4.95 -17.35 13.90
N LEU A 56 -4.09 -16.63 14.61
CA LEU A 56 -2.66 -16.94 14.71
C LEU A 56 -2.21 -17.30 16.12
N GLY A 57 -3.06 -17.10 17.14
CA GLY A 57 -2.69 -17.30 18.54
C GLY A 57 -1.56 -16.37 19.01
N LEU A 58 -1.23 -15.33 18.25
CA LEU A 58 -0.18 -14.37 18.57
C LEU A 58 -0.76 -13.24 19.41
N GLY A 59 -0.35 -13.17 20.67
CA GLY A 59 -0.65 -12.05 21.55
C GLY A 59 0.09 -10.81 21.11
N ILE A 60 -0.61 -9.82 20.53
CA ILE A 60 -0.03 -8.47 20.39
C ILE A 60 0.42 -7.93 21.77
N ASP A 61 -0.24 -8.36 22.85
CA ASP A 61 0.19 -8.04 24.21
C ASP A 61 1.53 -8.67 24.58
N GLU A 62 1.86 -9.86 24.07
CA GLU A 62 3.17 -10.49 24.27
C GLU A 62 4.27 -9.72 23.54
N ILE A 63 3.96 -9.24 22.33
CA ILE A 63 4.83 -8.37 21.54
C ILE A 63 5.10 -7.06 22.29
N VAL A 64 4.03 -6.39 22.76
CA VAL A 64 4.12 -5.15 23.55
C VAL A 64 4.86 -5.37 24.88
N THR A 65 4.61 -6.48 25.56
CA THR A 65 5.29 -6.83 26.82
C THR A 65 6.78 -7.08 26.57
N SER A 66 7.12 -7.72 25.46
CA SER A 66 8.51 -7.95 25.05
C SER A 66 9.23 -6.64 24.73
N PHE A 67 8.57 -5.65 24.10
CA PHE A 67 9.14 -4.31 23.91
C PHE A 67 9.42 -3.58 25.22
N ARG A 68 8.53 -3.69 26.21
CA ARG A 68 8.75 -3.12 27.55
C ARG A 68 9.92 -3.77 28.29
N ALA A 69 10.14 -5.06 28.11
CA ALA A 69 11.28 -5.75 28.69
C ALA A 69 12.61 -5.33 28.05
N ILE A 70 12.61 -5.04 26.74
CA ILE A 70 13.77 -4.53 26.00
C ILE A 70 14.19 -3.11 26.49
N ASP A 71 13.21 -2.27 26.86
CA ASP A 71 13.45 -0.92 27.41
C ASP A 71 14.34 -0.93 28.67
N THR A 72 14.13 -1.94 29.52
CA THR A 72 14.80 -2.02 30.82
C THR A 72 16.23 -2.59 30.78
N ALA A 73 16.71 -3.10 29.63
CA ALA A 73 17.85 -4.02 29.61
C ALA A 73 19.04 -3.63 28.70
N LEU A 74 18.89 -2.75 27.71
CA LEU A 74 19.91 -2.59 26.65
C LEU A 74 20.36 -1.13 26.38
N PRO A 75 21.67 -0.90 26.11
CA PRO A 75 22.18 0.35 25.58
C PRO A 75 21.53 0.74 24.23
N ASN A 76 21.44 2.04 23.93
CA ASN A 76 20.74 2.61 22.76
C ASN A 76 20.98 1.90 21.41
N GLN A 77 22.18 1.39 21.15
CA GLN A 77 22.50 0.75 19.87
C GLN A 77 22.01 -0.70 19.78
N GLN A 78 21.96 -1.41 20.91
CA GLN A 78 21.43 -2.77 21.01
C GLN A 78 19.90 -2.77 21.10
N PHE A 79 19.31 -1.66 21.55
CA PHE A 79 17.87 -1.46 21.61
C PHE A 79 17.22 -1.49 20.22
N THR A 80 17.72 -0.70 19.26
CA THR A 80 17.17 -0.64 17.90
C THR A 80 17.17 -2.02 17.23
N GLU A 81 18.29 -2.74 17.32
CA GLU A 81 18.44 -4.07 16.73
C GLU A 81 17.50 -5.11 17.36
N ALA A 82 17.36 -5.10 18.69
CA ALA A 82 16.45 -5.99 19.40
C ALA A 82 14.97 -5.71 19.03
N VAL A 83 14.60 -4.44 18.92
CA VAL A 83 13.26 -4.01 18.50
C VAL A 83 12.96 -4.45 17.08
N VAL A 84 13.86 -4.17 16.13
CA VAL A 84 13.69 -4.53 14.72
C VAL A 84 13.59 -6.03 14.55
N THR A 85 14.43 -6.80 15.25
CA THR A 85 14.41 -8.26 15.22
C THR A 85 13.08 -8.81 15.73
N LEU A 86 12.58 -8.31 16.86
CA LEU A 86 11.31 -8.75 17.43
C LEU A 86 10.11 -8.42 16.51
N LEU A 87 10.11 -7.22 15.91
CA LEU A 87 9.09 -6.83 14.92
C LEU A 87 9.15 -7.73 13.69
N ASP A 88 10.33 -7.96 13.13
CA ASP A 88 10.50 -8.79 11.93
C ASP A 88 10.05 -10.23 12.15
N GLN A 89 10.39 -10.83 13.30
CA GLN A 89 9.92 -12.16 13.67
C GLN A 89 8.38 -12.21 13.77
N SER A 90 7.79 -11.20 14.41
CA SER A 90 6.34 -11.13 14.61
C SER A 90 5.60 -10.94 13.28
N ILE A 91 6.08 -10.01 12.44
CA ILE A 91 5.53 -9.73 11.12
C ILE A 91 5.68 -10.95 10.21
N SER A 92 6.84 -11.60 10.22
CA SER A 92 7.09 -12.79 9.40
C SER A 92 6.12 -13.91 9.74
N ARG A 93 5.86 -14.15 11.04
CA ARG A 93 4.86 -15.13 11.47
C ARG A 93 3.45 -14.80 10.98
N ILE A 94 3.04 -13.54 11.06
CA ILE A 94 1.73 -13.09 10.55
C ILE A 94 1.64 -13.30 9.03
N ARG A 95 2.67 -12.83 8.30
CA ARG A 95 2.75 -12.93 6.85
C ARG A 95 2.73 -14.38 6.35
N GLU A 96 3.41 -15.29 7.04
CA GLU A 96 3.45 -16.71 6.67
C GLU A 96 2.14 -17.43 6.95
N ALA A 97 1.50 -17.11 8.07
CA ALA A 97 0.30 -17.83 8.51
C ALA A 97 -0.99 -17.32 7.84
N ASP A 98 -1.13 -16.02 7.60
CA ASP A 98 -2.24 -15.45 6.82
C ASP A 98 -1.75 -14.29 5.94
N PRO A 99 -1.21 -14.59 4.73
CA PRO A 99 -0.71 -13.58 3.81
C PRO A 99 -1.77 -12.55 3.40
N ALA A 100 -3.04 -12.96 3.29
CA ALA A 100 -4.12 -12.08 2.86
C ALA A 100 -4.48 -11.07 3.96
N LEU A 101 -4.50 -11.51 5.22
CA LEU A 101 -4.63 -10.60 6.36
C LEU A 101 -3.46 -9.61 6.41
N TRP A 102 -2.23 -10.09 6.23
CA TRP A 102 -1.06 -9.22 6.21
C TRP A 102 -1.15 -8.15 5.13
N GLU A 103 -1.53 -8.51 3.89
CA GLU A 103 -1.73 -7.52 2.84
C GLU A 103 -2.84 -6.52 3.19
N ARG A 104 -3.93 -6.96 3.80
CA ARG A 104 -5.00 -6.04 4.24
C ARG A 104 -4.50 -5.03 5.28
N ILE A 105 -3.64 -5.45 6.21
CA ILE A 105 -2.98 -4.55 7.15
C ILE A 105 -2.11 -3.53 6.39
N GLN A 106 -1.33 -3.98 5.42
CA GLN A 106 -0.48 -3.11 4.59
C GLN A 106 -1.32 -2.10 3.79
N ARG A 107 -2.45 -2.51 3.20
CA ARG A 107 -3.36 -1.62 2.47
C ARG A 107 -3.91 -0.52 3.38
N ARG A 108 -4.43 -0.89 4.56
CA ARG A 108 -4.96 0.08 5.52
C ARG A 108 -3.89 1.08 6.00
N ALA A 109 -2.68 0.59 6.27
CA ALA A 109 -1.56 1.44 6.65
C ALA A 109 -1.20 2.42 5.53
N PHE A 110 -1.09 1.94 4.29
CA PHE A 110 -0.79 2.76 3.11
C PHE A 110 -1.80 3.91 2.92
N VAL A 111 -3.10 3.62 3.00
CA VAL A 111 -4.15 4.65 2.88
C VAL A 111 -4.06 5.69 3.99
N ARG A 112 -3.88 5.26 5.24
CA ARG A 112 -3.85 6.17 6.39
C ARG A 112 -2.58 7.04 6.43
N GLU A 113 -1.41 6.45 6.19
CA GLU A 113 -0.13 7.19 6.19
C GLU A 113 -0.04 8.15 4.99
N GLY A 114 -0.61 7.77 3.85
CA GLY A 114 -0.71 8.65 2.69
C GLY A 114 -1.80 9.72 2.80
N HIS A 115 -2.60 9.71 3.87
CA HIS A 115 -3.81 10.54 4.01
C HIS A 115 -4.75 10.45 2.80
N PHE A 116 -4.84 9.26 2.20
CA PHE A 116 -5.69 9.02 1.04
C PHE A 116 -7.13 8.76 1.46
N THR A 117 -8.04 9.05 0.54
CA THR A 117 -9.45 8.66 0.66
C THR A 117 -9.61 7.27 0.04
N SER A 118 -10.04 6.30 0.86
CA SER A 118 -10.34 4.94 0.40
C SER A 118 -11.64 4.91 -0.42
N LEU A 119 -11.69 4.06 -1.45
CA LEU A 119 -12.84 3.91 -2.33
C LEU A 119 -13.58 2.59 -2.14
N ASP A 120 -12.92 1.60 -1.53
CA ASP A 120 -13.47 0.29 -1.26
C ASP A 120 -13.16 -0.17 0.17
N ASP A 121 -13.94 -1.13 0.68
CA ASP A 121 -13.81 -1.63 2.05
C ASP A 121 -12.49 -2.38 2.29
N GLU A 122 -11.78 -2.74 1.22
CA GLU A 122 -10.51 -3.47 1.24
C GLU A 122 -9.29 -2.53 1.18
N ASP A 123 -9.48 -1.22 1.08
CA ASP A 123 -8.43 -0.22 0.88
C ASP A 123 -7.54 -0.51 -0.35
N PHE A 124 -8.08 -1.19 -1.36
CA PHE A 124 -7.31 -1.58 -2.54
C PHE A 124 -7.10 -0.41 -3.50
N ILE A 125 -8.14 0.38 -3.74
CA ILE A 125 -8.08 1.63 -4.49
C ILE A 125 -8.31 2.79 -3.52
N SER A 126 -7.44 3.79 -3.59
CA SER A 126 -7.58 5.04 -2.86
C SER A 126 -7.16 6.22 -3.73
N TYR A 127 -7.48 7.45 -3.32
CA TYR A 127 -7.03 8.64 -4.04
C TYR A 127 -6.63 9.78 -3.11
N GLY A 128 -5.75 10.66 -3.60
CA GLY A 128 -5.43 11.95 -3.00
C GLY A 128 -5.68 13.07 -4.00
N ILE A 129 -6.07 14.25 -3.53
CA ILE A 129 -6.23 15.44 -4.39
C ILE A 129 -4.99 16.30 -4.24
N GLY A 130 -4.26 16.50 -5.34
CA GLY A 130 -3.08 17.37 -5.36
C GLY A 130 -3.43 18.86 -5.42
N GLU A 131 -2.42 19.72 -5.28
CA GLU A 131 -2.57 21.19 -5.23
C GLU A 131 -3.22 21.80 -6.48
N HIS A 132 -3.22 21.10 -7.61
CA HIS A 132 -3.80 21.55 -8.88
C HIS A 132 -5.22 20.99 -9.15
N GLY A 133 -5.88 20.43 -8.13
CA GLY A 133 -7.24 19.90 -8.27
C GLY A 133 -7.31 18.63 -9.11
N TRP A 134 -6.21 17.90 -9.26
CA TRP A 134 -6.21 16.58 -9.89
C TRP A 134 -6.23 15.49 -8.82
N ALA A 135 -7.15 14.55 -8.96
CA ALA A 135 -7.20 13.38 -8.10
C ALA A 135 -6.24 12.31 -8.61
N HIS A 136 -5.22 11.97 -7.84
CA HIS A 136 -4.28 10.91 -8.19
C HIS A 136 -4.73 9.57 -7.60
N ILE A 137 -4.86 8.55 -8.45
CA ILE A 137 -5.24 7.19 -8.04
C ILE A 137 -4.03 6.46 -7.46
N HIS A 138 -4.24 5.77 -6.35
CA HIS A 138 -3.29 4.86 -5.74
C HIS A 138 -3.87 3.45 -5.66
N VAL A 139 -3.02 2.46 -5.91
CA VAL A 139 -3.34 1.04 -5.82
C VAL A 139 -2.48 0.43 -4.73
N SER A 140 -3.11 -0.05 -3.67
CA SER A 140 -2.43 -0.64 -2.52
C SER A 140 -1.96 -2.07 -2.81
N PRO A 141 -1.07 -2.66 -1.99
CA PRO A 141 -0.61 -4.04 -2.15
C PRO A 141 -1.78 -5.04 -2.20
N GLY A 142 -1.69 -6.04 -3.09
CA GLY A 142 -2.78 -6.98 -3.31
C GLY A 142 -2.37 -8.27 -4.01
N GLN A 143 -1.15 -8.77 -3.81
CA GLN A 143 -0.66 -9.98 -4.47
C GLN A 143 -1.59 -11.18 -4.21
N THR A 144 -2.19 -11.28 -3.03
CA THR A 144 -3.12 -12.37 -2.67
C THR A 144 -4.50 -12.22 -3.29
N LEU A 145 -4.84 -11.07 -3.88
CA LEU A 145 -6.16 -10.84 -4.49
C LEU A 145 -6.33 -11.61 -5.81
N GLY A 146 -5.24 -12.02 -6.48
CA GLY A 146 -5.31 -12.81 -7.71
C GLY A 146 -6.26 -12.22 -8.76
N GLU A 147 -7.27 -12.99 -9.14
CA GLU A 147 -8.28 -12.61 -10.13
C GLU A 147 -9.23 -11.50 -9.65
N GLN A 148 -9.35 -11.27 -8.34
CA GLN A 148 -10.20 -10.21 -7.76
C GLN A 148 -9.67 -8.79 -8.03
N LYS A 149 -8.40 -8.65 -8.44
CA LYS A 149 -7.79 -7.33 -8.69
C LYS A 149 -8.54 -6.51 -9.72
N LEU A 150 -8.90 -7.12 -10.85
CA LEU A 150 -9.52 -6.40 -11.96
C LEU A 150 -10.97 -5.97 -11.63
N PRO A 151 -11.82 -6.84 -11.04
CA PRO A 151 -13.11 -6.42 -10.49
C PRO A 151 -13.00 -5.31 -9.45
N LEU A 152 -12.07 -5.41 -8.49
CA LEU A 152 -11.88 -4.38 -7.46
C LEU A 152 -11.41 -3.05 -8.07
N MET A 153 -10.48 -3.09 -9.03
CA MET A 153 -10.04 -1.91 -9.79
C MET A 153 -11.21 -1.25 -10.52
N THR A 154 -12.02 -2.05 -11.24
CA THR A 154 -13.16 -1.55 -12.01
C THR A 154 -14.19 -0.88 -11.10
N LYS A 155 -14.51 -1.54 -9.97
CA LYS A 155 -15.42 -1.02 -8.95
C LYS A 155 -14.89 0.28 -8.32
N GLY A 156 -13.62 0.29 -7.90
CA GLY A 156 -13.01 1.46 -7.27
C GLY A 156 -12.90 2.66 -8.21
N LEU A 157 -12.59 2.43 -9.50
CA LEU A 157 -12.60 3.49 -10.52
C LEU A 157 -13.99 4.07 -10.74
N LEU A 158 -15.03 3.22 -10.77
CA LEU A 158 -16.42 3.67 -10.89
C LEU A 158 -16.80 4.55 -9.70
N GLN A 159 -16.56 4.07 -8.48
CA GLN A 159 -16.84 4.82 -7.25
C GLN A 159 -16.07 6.15 -7.21
N LEU A 160 -14.81 6.16 -7.65
CA LEU A 160 -14.02 7.38 -7.73
C LEU A 160 -14.65 8.40 -8.66
N ILE A 161 -14.96 8.00 -9.89
CA ILE A 161 -15.50 8.92 -10.89
C ILE A 161 -16.87 9.45 -10.46
N GLU A 162 -17.72 8.61 -9.88
CA GLU A 162 -19.01 9.02 -9.31
C GLU A 162 -18.87 10.04 -8.18
N GLN A 163 -17.93 9.82 -7.25
CA GLN A 163 -17.65 10.76 -6.16
C GLN A 163 -17.10 12.10 -6.68
N LEU A 164 -16.15 12.06 -7.62
CA LEU A 164 -15.49 13.25 -8.13
C LEU A 164 -16.34 14.05 -9.12
N LYS A 165 -17.30 13.41 -9.80
CA LYS A 165 -18.22 14.09 -10.71
C LYS A 165 -18.94 15.26 -10.03
N LEU A 166 -19.34 15.08 -8.77
CA LEU A 166 -20.07 16.07 -7.98
C LEU A 166 -19.17 17.17 -7.38
N ARG A 167 -17.84 17.06 -7.51
CA ARG A 167 -16.86 17.95 -6.90
C ARG A 167 -16.37 19.03 -7.84
N ASN A 168 -16.67 20.31 -7.56
CA ASN A 168 -16.28 21.43 -8.42
C ASN A 168 -14.79 21.80 -8.32
N ASP A 169 -14.11 21.34 -7.28
CA ASP A 169 -12.69 21.58 -7.00
C ASP A 169 -11.75 20.58 -7.71
N VAL A 170 -12.31 19.64 -8.47
CA VAL A 170 -11.54 18.61 -9.18
C VAL A 170 -11.66 18.76 -10.69
N ALA A 171 -10.50 18.87 -11.36
CA ALA A 171 -10.37 19.03 -12.81
C ALA A 171 -10.32 17.70 -13.56
N GLY A 172 -9.87 16.64 -12.91
CA GLY A 172 -9.70 15.33 -13.53
C GLY A 172 -9.03 14.33 -12.61
N ILE A 173 -8.77 13.14 -13.16
CA ILE A 173 -8.06 12.05 -12.50
C ILE A 173 -6.72 11.79 -13.19
N THR A 174 -5.68 11.51 -12.42
CA THR A 174 -4.39 11.04 -12.92
C THR A 174 -3.99 9.71 -12.29
N ALA A 175 -3.14 8.96 -12.98
CA ALA A 175 -2.47 7.78 -12.45
C ALA A 175 -1.04 7.73 -12.99
N THR A 176 -0.07 7.39 -12.14
CA THR A 176 1.33 7.17 -12.55
C THR A 176 1.86 5.90 -11.88
N SER A 177 2.18 4.87 -12.68
CA SER A 177 2.59 3.57 -12.13
C SER A 177 3.16 2.64 -13.23
N PRO A 178 3.98 1.63 -12.88
CA PRO A 178 4.20 0.47 -13.73
C PRO A 178 2.92 -0.22 -14.19
N LEU A 179 1.84 -0.16 -13.40
CA LEU A 179 0.54 -0.72 -13.80
C LEU A 179 -0.02 0.02 -15.02
N VAL A 180 0.14 1.34 -15.10
CA VAL A 180 -0.31 2.14 -16.25
C VAL A 180 0.44 1.72 -17.53
N ALA A 181 1.72 1.37 -17.41
CA ALA A 181 2.53 0.85 -18.51
C ALA A 181 2.18 -0.60 -18.90
N SER A 182 1.49 -1.34 -18.03
CA SER A 182 1.15 -2.73 -18.28
C SER A 182 0.06 -2.87 -19.35
N ARG A 183 0.09 -3.96 -20.11
CA ARG A 183 -0.94 -4.26 -21.12
C ARG A 183 -2.34 -4.29 -20.51
N THR A 184 -2.53 -5.01 -19.40
CA THR A 184 -3.85 -5.22 -18.80
C THR A 184 -4.46 -3.92 -18.29
N TYR A 185 -3.76 -3.19 -17.42
CA TYR A 185 -4.33 -1.99 -16.80
C TYR A 185 -4.26 -0.77 -17.73
N GLY A 186 -3.23 -0.66 -18.58
CA GLY A 186 -3.17 0.37 -19.62
C GLY A 186 -4.33 0.26 -20.63
N GLN A 187 -4.70 -0.96 -21.02
CA GLN A 187 -5.89 -1.20 -21.87
C GLN A 187 -7.19 -0.84 -21.16
N LEU A 188 -7.36 -1.26 -19.89
CA LEU A 188 -8.52 -0.87 -19.08
C LEU A 188 -8.66 0.66 -19.01
N LEU A 189 -7.60 1.36 -18.65
CA LEU A 189 -7.59 2.82 -18.52
C LEU A 189 -7.95 3.50 -19.85
N THR A 190 -7.35 3.05 -20.95
CA THR A 190 -7.65 3.58 -22.29
C THR A 190 -9.11 3.33 -22.68
N GLN A 191 -9.63 2.13 -22.39
CA GLN A 191 -11.01 1.75 -22.70
C GLN A 191 -12.03 2.65 -21.99
N ILE A 192 -11.74 3.07 -20.76
CA ILE A 192 -12.59 3.97 -19.98
C ILE A 192 -12.29 5.45 -20.23
N GLY A 193 -11.45 5.77 -21.22
CA GLY A 193 -11.26 7.13 -21.73
C GLY A 193 -10.04 7.89 -21.21
N PHE A 194 -9.17 7.26 -20.41
CA PHE A 194 -7.89 7.87 -20.05
C PHE A 194 -7.02 8.04 -21.30
N THR A 195 -6.27 9.13 -21.32
CA THR A 195 -5.17 9.35 -22.25
C THR A 195 -3.88 8.85 -21.62
N LEU A 196 -3.21 7.89 -22.25
CA LEU A 196 -1.86 7.47 -21.86
C LEU A 196 -0.86 8.51 -22.37
N GLU A 197 -0.12 9.13 -21.46
CA GLU A 197 0.83 10.21 -21.76
C GLU A 197 2.23 9.68 -22.10
N GLY A 198 2.50 8.41 -21.77
CA GLY A 198 3.77 7.75 -22.02
C GLY A 198 4.65 7.68 -20.77
N GLU A 199 5.94 7.43 -20.96
CA GLU A 199 6.90 7.28 -19.87
C GLU A 199 7.18 8.60 -19.16
N ILE A 200 7.25 8.55 -17.83
CA ILE A 200 7.63 9.72 -17.03
C ILE A 200 9.12 10.06 -17.19
N ASP A 201 9.48 11.31 -16.94
CA ASP A 201 10.87 11.72 -16.97
C ASP A 201 11.73 11.10 -15.85
N SER A 202 13.05 11.16 -16.04
CA SER A 202 14.02 10.56 -15.13
C SER A 202 14.07 11.24 -13.75
N GLU A 203 13.71 12.52 -13.66
CA GLU A 203 13.70 13.28 -12.41
C GLU A 203 12.54 12.81 -11.53
N LEU A 204 11.32 12.75 -12.07
CA LEU A 204 10.14 12.25 -11.40
C LEU A 204 10.29 10.78 -11.01
N ARG A 205 10.91 9.97 -11.88
CA ARG A 205 11.26 8.57 -11.58
C ARG A 205 12.20 8.50 -10.38
N ALA A 206 13.28 9.28 -10.40
CA ALA A 206 14.26 9.31 -9.33
C ALA A 206 13.69 9.90 -8.04
N GLU A 207 12.67 10.75 -8.10
CA GLU A 207 12.00 11.27 -6.91
C GLU A 207 11.06 10.22 -6.29
N ARG A 208 10.15 9.66 -7.09
CA ARG A 208 8.96 8.94 -6.59
C ARG A 208 9.01 7.43 -6.74
N PHE A 209 9.92 6.89 -7.55
CA PHE A 209 9.98 5.48 -7.90
C PHE A 209 11.38 4.86 -7.74
N ARG A 210 12.16 5.34 -6.77
CA ARG A 210 13.54 4.89 -6.49
C ARG A 210 13.68 3.39 -6.27
N THR A 211 12.63 2.75 -5.75
CA THR A 211 12.61 1.33 -5.42
C THR A 211 12.12 0.45 -6.58
N VAL A 212 11.67 1.05 -7.68
CA VAL A 212 11.24 0.33 -8.88
C VAL A 212 12.47 0.07 -9.76
N PRO A 213 12.70 -1.18 -10.23
CA PRO A 213 13.84 -1.51 -11.09
C PRO A 213 13.91 -0.59 -12.32
N GLN A 214 15.10 -0.12 -12.71
CA GLN A 214 15.29 0.90 -13.74
C GLN A 214 14.69 0.52 -15.11
N GLU A 215 14.70 -0.77 -15.43
CA GLU A 215 14.14 -1.34 -16.65
C GLU A 215 12.61 -1.45 -16.65
N THR A 216 11.96 -1.24 -15.50
CA THR A 216 10.49 -1.29 -15.41
C THR A 216 9.91 0.03 -15.91
N PRO A 217 9.12 0.05 -17.01
CA PRO A 217 8.53 1.27 -17.53
C PRO A 217 7.48 1.82 -16.55
N ILE A 218 7.42 3.15 -16.42
CA ILE A 218 6.45 3.84 -15.57
C ILE A 218 5.76 4.88 -16.43
N HIS A 219 4.46 4.70 -16.65
CA HIS A 219 3.69 5.61 -17.47
C HIS A 219 2.76 6.46 -16.63
N SER A 220 2.42 7.65 -17.14
CA SER A 220 1.31 8.46 -16.65
C SER A 220 0.08 8.36 -17.56
N ALA A 221 -1.08 8.54 -16.95
CA ALA A 221 -2.36 8.60 -17.64
C ALA A 221 -3.26 9.64 -16.97
N SER A 222 -4.11 10.28 -17.77
CA SER A 222 -5.06 11.28 -17.28
C SER A 222 -6.46 11.11 -17.87
N LEU A 223 -7.48 11.38 -17.05
CA LEU A 223 -8.89 11.41 -17.42
C LEU A 223 -9.47 12.77 -17.02
N PRO A 224 -9.66 13.69 -17.97
CA PRO A 224 -10.23 14.99 -17.67
C PRO A 224 -11.73 14.86 -17.36
N LYS A 225 -12.25 15.78 -16.54
CA LYS A 225 -13.60 15.66 -15.96
C LYS A 225 -14.73 15.59 -16.98
N GLU A 226 -14.58 16.25 -18.13
CA GLU A 226 -15.56 16.21 -19.22
C GLU A 226 -15.80 14.80 -19.80
N LYS A 227 -14.89 13.84 -19.54
CA LYS A 227 -15.03 12.45 -20.00
C LYS A 227 -15.68 11.52 -18.97
N TYR A 228 -16.04 12.01 -17.78
CA TYR A 228 -16.52 11.15 -16.69
C TYR A 228 -17.79 10.38 -17.04
N ASP A 229 -18.75 11.00 -17.71
CA ASP A 229 -20.01 10.33 -18.07
C ASP A 229 -19.78 9.17 -19.03
N ASP A 230 -18.82 9.29 -19.94
CA ASP A 230 -18.45 8.24 -20.87
C ASP A 230 -17.72 7.12 -20.13
N ALA A 231 -16.78 7.48 -19.24
CA ALA A 231 -16.03 6.54 -18.42
C ALA A 231 -16.94 5.68 -17.53
N ILE A 232 -17.95 6.29 -16.88
CA ILE A 232 -18.95 5.59 -16.07
C ILE A 232 -19.66 4.52 -16.92
N ARG A 233 -20.16 4.87 -18.11
CA ARG A 233 -20.87 3.90 -18.98
C ARG A 233 -19.97 2.73 -19.40
N GLN A 234 -18.69 2.99 -19.65
CA GLN A 234 -17.73 1.93 -19.99
C GLN A 234 -17.47 1.00 -18.79
N LEU A 235 -17.28 1.57 -17.59
CA LEU A 235 -17.08 0.80 -16.36
C LEU A 235 -18.31 -0.03 -15.98
N GLU A 236 -19.52 0.52 -16.11
CA GLU A 236 -20.77 -0.21 -15.90
C GLU A 236 -20.93 -1.39 -16.87
N THR A 237 -20.44 -1.25 -18.10
CA THR A 237 -20.45 -2.34 -19.09
C THR A 237 -19.45 -3.43 -18.70
N LEU A 238 -18.26 -3.05 -18.25
CA LEU A 238 -17.21 -3.98 -17.79
C LEU A 238 -17.59 -4.71 -16.49
N ALA A 239 -18.38 -4.08 -15.63
CA ALA A 239 -18.82 -4.67 -14.37
C ALA A 239 -19.94 -5.71 -14.52
N ARG A 240 -20.56 -5.84 -15.71
CA ARG A 240 -21.61 -6.84 -15.94
C ARG A 240 -20.98 -8.24 -16.05
N PRO A 241 -21.57 -9.26 -15.41
CA PRO A 241 -21.14 -10.64 -15.62
C PRO A 241 -21.29 -10.99 -17.11
N ALA A 242 -20.28 -11.67 -17.68
CA ALA A 242 -20.39 -12.23 -19.01
C ALA A 242 -21.55 -13.24 -19.02
N VAL A 243 -22.56 -12.98 -19.84
CA VAL A 243 -23.71 -13.88 -20.07
C VAL A 243 -23.29 -15.02 -20.98
#